data_AF-A0A1B8DJX7-F1
#
_entry.id   AF-A0A1B8DJX7-F1
#
_cell.length_a   1.000
_cell.length_b   1.000
_cell.length_c   1.000
_cell.angle_alpha   90.00
_cell.angle_beta   90.00
_cell.angle_gamma   90.00
#
_symmetry.space_group_name_H-M   'P 1'
#
loop_
_entity.id
_entity.type
_entity.pdbx_description
1 polymer ?
#
loop_
_entity_poly.entity_id
_entity_poly.type
_entity_poly.pdbx_seq_one_letter_code
_entity_poly.pdbx_strand_id
1 'polypeptide(L)'
;MLKQFGDQTEAYDAELASEFKKALTAADESLLDELNSSVQDLRSQWNDLSSARRKLENRKNLLEIDIRENLRLKLDQLNNQDADASASGDSHDLKEAQRELKRITKTAAADDAQLARKRIRARAREPRKPREAQQEELAKTMETVKKKMDRSISKKNIRDLGVLPEEAFERFSRMESKQVAKRLERANEALKAFKHVNKKAFEQYASFTAQRETLTKRRKELEASQGAWRSSSLSSTSARTRLSSGHSSRSRAKEGAGEGVENYTGVGISVSFNSKHDEQQRIQQLSGGQKSLCALALVFAIQQCDPAPFYLFDEIDANLDAQYRTAVAQMLAAVSAQQSQAASGTLAEGERVMSGQFICTTFRPEMVLVADKTYGVMFGANKTSRVEAVSREKALEFVEGQKP
;
A
#
# COMPACT_ATOMS: atom_id res chain seq x y z
N MET A 1 -32.45 28.26 8.72
CA MET A 1 -31.62 27.21 9.33
C MET A 1 -32.44 26.23 10.15
N LEU A 2 -33.22 26.64 11.15
CA LEU A 2 -34.03 25.73 11.98
C LEU A 2 -35.03 24.83 11.20
N LYS A 3 -35.68 25.34 10.15
CA LYS A 3 -36.56 24.53 9.28
C LYS A 3 -35.81 23.45 8.48
N GLN A 4 -34.63 23.78 7.95
CA GLN A 4 -33.81 22.81 7.20
C GLN A 4 -33.30 21.66 8.08
N PHE A 5 -33.01 21.94 9.36
CA PHE A 5 -32.64 20.88 10.30
C PHE A 5 -33.85 20.04 10.70
N GLY A 6 -35.03 20.64 10.84
CA GLY A 6 -36.29 19.92 11.06
C GLY A 6 -36.67 18.97 9.93
N ASP A 7 -36.58 19.45 8.69
CA ASP A 7 -36.87 18.66 7.49
C ASP A 7 -35.87 17.49 7.32
N GLN A 8 -34.61 17.68 7.74
CA GLN A 8 -33.60 16.62 7.74
C GLN A 8 -33.85 15.58 8.82
N THR A 9 -34.25 16.00 10.03
CA THR A 9 -34.59 15.05 11.10
C THR A 9 -35.83 14.23 10.75
N GLU A 10 -36.86 14.82 10.15
CA GLU A 10 -38.05 14.09 9.69
C GLU A 10 -37.71 13.10 8.57
N ALA A 11 -36.78 13.44 7.67
CA ALA A 11 -36.32 12.54 6.63
C ALA A 11 -35.53 11.34 7.19
N TYR A 12 -34.67 11.56 8.19
CA TYR A 12 -33.93 10.48 8.84
C TYR A 12 -34.84 9.59 9.69
N ASP A 13 -35.83 10.16 10.37
CA ASP A 13 -36.84 9.39 11.12
C ASP A 13 -37.72 8.55 10.19
N ALA A 14 -38.04 9.06 8.99
CA ALA A 14 -38.76 8.31 7.97
C ALA A 14 -37.91 7.17 7.35
N GLU A 15 -36.60 7.36 7.18
CA GLU A 15 -35.68 6.29 6.75
C GLU A 15 -35.52 5.21 7.84
N LEU A 16 -35.40 5.60 9.11
CA LEU A 16 -35.37 4.67 10.25
C LEU A 16 -36.67 3.88 10.44
N ALA A 17 -37.81 4.50 10.13
CA ALA A 17 -39.12 3.85 10.17
C ALA A 17 -39.41 2.95 8.96
N SER A 18 -38.57 2.99 7.92
CA SER A 18 -38.73 2.11 6.76
C SER A 18 -38.29 0.68 7.09
N GLU A 19 -39.14 -0.30 6.80
CA GLU A 19 -38.82 -1.70 7.08
C GLU A 19 -37.55 -2.13 6.34
N PHE A 20 -36.59 -2.66 7.11
CA PHE A 20 -35.33 -3.20 6.62
C PHE A 20 -35.59 -4.44 5.75
N LYS A 21 -35.90 -4.23 4.47
CA LYS A 21 -36.04 -5.33 3.51
C LYS A 21 -34.68 -6.02 3.42
N LYS A 22 -34.59 -7.22 4.00
CA LYS A 22 -33.50 -8.18 3.81
C LYS A 22 -33.11 -8.13 2.32
N ALA A 23 -31.89 -7.67 2.04
CA ALA A 23 -31.48 -7.29 0.69
C ALA A 23 -31.38 -8.47 -0.30
N LEU A 24 -31.60 -9.70 0.15
CA LEU A 24 -31.67 -10.90 -0.69
C LEU A 24 -33.03 -11.58 -0.53
N THR A 25 -33.62 -11.97 -1.66
CA THR A 25 -34.78 -12.86 -1.65
C THR A 25 -34.35 -14.27 -1.28
N ALA A 26 -35.26 -15.10 -0.77
CA ALA A 26 -34.96 -16.51 -0.46
C ALA A 26 -34.44 -17.30 -1.68
N ALA A 27 -34.85 -16.89 -2.89
CA ALA A 27 -34.32 -17.44 -4.13
C ALA A 27 -32.83 -17.07 -4.33
N ASP A 28 -32.45 -15.83 -4.05
CA ASP A 28 -31.05 -15.38 -4.13
C ASP A 28 -30.18 -16.07 -3.09
N GLU A 29 -30.68 -16.28 -1.86
CA GLU A 29 -29.96 -17.04 -0.82
C GLU A 29 -29.70 -18.49 -1.28
N SER A 30 -30.71 -19.17 -1.86
CA SER A 30 -30.55 -20.54 -2.36
C SER A 30 -29.56 -20.67 -3.53
N LEU A 31 -29.58 -19.69 -4.45
CA LEU A 31 -28.66 -19.66 -5.59
C LEU A 31 -27.22 -19.37 -5.12
N LEU A 32 -27.06 -18.55 -4.08
CA LEU A 32 -25.76 -18.29 -3.46
C LEU A 32 -25.17 -19.58 -2.86
N ASP A 33 -26.00 -20.37 -2.18
CA ASP A 33 -25.58 -21.64 -1.57
C ASP A 33 -25.20 -22.70 -2.62
N GLU A 34 -25.97 -22.80 -3.72
CA GLU A 34 -25.61 -23.65 -4.87
C GLU A 34 -24.33 -23.21 -5.56
N LEU A 35 -24.13 -21.89 -5.75
CA LEU A 35 -22.89 -21.37 -6.31
C LEU A 35 -21.70 -21.64 -5.39
N ASN A 36 -21.89 -21.51 -4.08
CA ASN A 36 -20.83 -21.71 -3.10
C ASN A 36 -20.39 -23.19 -3.05
N SER A 37 -21.35 -24.13 -3.10
CA SER A 37 -21.05 -25.56 -3.19
C SER A 37 -20.33 -25.91 -4.50
N SER A 38 -20.80 -25.36 -5.64
CA SER A 38 -20.14 -25.53 -6.93
C SER A 38 -18.69 -25.00 -6.95
N VAL A 39 -18.45 -23.84 -6.31
CA VAL A 39 -17.11 -23.28 -6.16
C VAL A 39 -16.21 -24.17 -5.30
N GLN A 40 -16.73 -24.77 -4.24
CA GLN A 40 -15.97 -25.73 -3.42
C GLN A 40 -15.59 -26.98 -4.21
N ASP A 41 -16.53 -27.55 -4.97
CA ASP A 41 -16.28 -28.73 -5.81
C ASP A 41 -15.25 -28.43 -6.90
N LEU A 42 -15.36 -27.28 -7.57
CA LEU A 42 -14.39 -26.83 -8.58
C LEU A 42 -13.00 -26.61 -7.98
N ARG A 43 -12.90 -26.08 -6.75
CA ARG A 43 -11.64 -25.93 -6.04
C ARG A 43 -11.02 -27.28 -5.70
N SER A 44 -11.82 -28.24 -5.23
CA SER A 44 -11.36 -29.61 -4.97
C SER A 44 -10.84 -30.28 -6.24
N GLN A 45 -11.60 -30.23 -7.34
CA GLN A 45 -11.18 -30.79 -8.63
C GLN A 45 -9.92 -30.13 -9.18
N TRP A 46 -9.77 -28.81 -9.00
CA TRP A 46 -8.56 -28.08 -9.39
C TRP A 46 -7.35 -28.51 -8.56
N ASN A 47 -7.49 -28.66 -7.24
CA ASN A 47 -6.43 -29.14 -6.37
C ASN A 47 -5.98 -30.55 -6.73
N ASP A 48 -6.91 -31.46 -7.04
CA ASP A 48 -6.60 -32.83 -7.46
C ASP A 48 -5.87 -32.85 -8.79
N LEU A 49 -6.35 -32.09 -9.79
CA LEU A 49 -5.69 -31.98 -11.09
C LEU A 49 -4.31 -31.31 -11.00
N SER A 50 -4.18 -30.29 -10.14
CA SER A 50 -2.92 -29.59 -9.90
C SER A 50 -1.89 -30.50 -9.22
N SER A 51 -2.31 -31.30 -8.23
CA SER A 51 -1.45 -32.28 -7.56
C SER A 51 -1.02 -33.40 -8.52
N ALA A 52 -1.94 -33.91 -9.35
CA ALA A 52 -1.64 -34.92 -10.36
C ALA A 52 -0.68 -34.38 -11.44
N ARG A 53 -0.81 -33.09 -11.79
CA ARG A 53 0.13 -32.42 -12.70
C ARG A 53 1.52 -32.31 -12.07
N ARG A 54 1.64 -31.81 -10.83
CA ARG A 54 2.94 -31.70 -10.13
C ARG A 54 3.66 -33.03 -10.03
N LYS A 55 2.94 -34.14 -9.75
CA LYS A 55 3.52 -35.49 -9.72
C LYS A 55 4.12 -35.90 -11.08
N LEU A 56 3.41 -35.62 -12.18
CA LEU A 56 3.90 -35.90 -13.54
C LEU A 56 5.10 -35.01 -13.92
N GLU A 57 5.05 -33.73 -13.55
CA GLU A 57 6.10 -32.75 -13.83
C GLU A 57 7.39 -33.09 -13.08
N ASN A 58 7.29 -33.52 -11.81
CA ASN A 58 8.43 -34.02 -11.04
C ASN A 58 9.02 -35.30 -11.63
N ARG A 59 8.16 -36.25 -12.06
CA ARG A 59 8.62 -37.50 -12.69
C ARG A 59 9.32 -37.24 -14.01
N LYS A 60 8.82 -36.30 -14.81
CA LYS A 60 9.48 -35.84 -16.04
C LYS A 60 10.85 -35.25 -15.74
N ASN A 61 10.96 -34.35 -14.76
CA ASN A 61 12.22 -33.72 -14.40
C ASN A 61 13.26 -34.74 -13.93
N LEU A 62 12.87 -35.73 -13.12
CA LEU A 62 13.78 -36.82 -12.69
C LEU A 62 14.30 -37.62 -13.88
N LEU A 63 13.42 -38.01 -14.80
CA LEU A 63 13.83 -38.75 -16.01
C LEU A 63 14.71 -37.90 -16.94
N GLU A 64 14.47 -36.59 -17.05
CA GLU A 64 15.33 -35.69 -17.82
C GLU A 64 16.72 -35.55 -17.21
N ILE A 65 16.81 -35.50 -15.87
CA ILE A 65 18.07 -35.48 -15.13
C ILE A 65 18.81 -36.81 -15.34
N ASP A 66 18.16 -37.95 -15.15
CA ASP A 66 18.77 -39.28 -15.36
C ASP A 66 19.32 -39.45 -16.79
N ILE A 67 18.58 -38.99 -17.80
CA ILE A 67 19.04 -39.00 -19.20
C ILE A 67 20.28 -38.12 -19.36
N ARG A 68 20.30 -36.92 -18.77
CA ARG A 68 21.35 -35.93 -18.98
C ARG A 68 22.63 -36.25 -18.20
N GLU A 69 22.48 -36.59 -16.93
CA GLU A 69 23.60 -36.76 -15.99
C GLU A 69 24.17 -38.17 -15.99
N ASN A 70 23.34 -39.19 -16.16
CA ASN A 70 23.80 -40.58 -16.08
C ASN A 70 24.03 -41.17 -17.47
N LEU A 71 23.00 -41.18 -18.32
CA LEU A 71 23.03 -41.99 -19.54
C LEU A 71 23.77 -41.32 -20.70
N ARG A 72 23.65 -39.99 -20.88
CA ARG A 72 24.41 -39.27 -21.92
C ARG A 72 25.90 -39.19 -21.59
N LEU A 73 26.24 -38.87 -20.36
CA LEU A 73 27.64 -38.88 -19.90
C LEU A 73 28.27 -40.27 -20.04
N LYS A 74 27.54 -41.34 -19.69
CA LYS A 74 28.03 -42.72 -19.86
C LYS A 74 28.12 -43.14 -21.33
N LEU A 75 27.22 -42.67 -22.18
CA LEU A 75 27.31 -42.85 -23.63
C LEU A 75 28.54 -42.13 -24.21
N ASP A 76 28.77 -40.87 -23.84
CA ASP A 76 29.91 -40.09 -24.32
C ASP A 76 31.25 -40.67 -23.82
N GLN A 77 31.29 -41.19 -22.59
CA GLN A 77 32.45 -41.91 -22.04
C GLN A 77 32.76 -43.19 -22.82
N LEU A 78 31.74 -44.02 -23.09
CA LEU A 78 31.92 -45.25 -23.87
C LEU A 78 32.28 -44.95 -25.33
N ASN A 79 31.70 -43.92 -25.92
CA ASN A 79 31.99 -43.51 -27.30
C ASN A 79 33.42 -42.95 -27.46
N ASN A 80 33.94 -42.27 -26.43
CA ASN A 80 35.35 -41.87 -26.37
C ASN A 80 36.29 -43.07 -26.12
N GLN A 81 35.86 -44.06 -25.33
CA GLN A 81 36.61 -45.31 -25.16
C GLN A 81 36.68 -46.13 -26.46
N ASP A 82 35.63 -46.18 -27.28
CA ASP A 82 35.65 -46.85 -28.60
C ASP A 82 36.58 -46.14 -29.61
N ALA A 83 36.75 -44.81 -29.50
CA ALA A 83 37.70 -44.07 -30.32
C ALA A 83 39.17 -44.44 -30.02
N ASP A 84 39.47 -44.77 -28.76
CA ASP A 84 40.79 -45.29 -28.32
C ASP A 84 40.90 -46.82 -28.43
N ALA A 85 39.79 -47.56 -28.40
CA ALA A 85 39.72 -49.03 -28.36
C ALA A 85 39.28 -49.68 -29.68
N SER A 86 39.69 -49.11 -30.82
CA SER A 86 39.49 -49.68 -32.17
C SER A 86 40.19 -51.04 -32.40
N ALA A 87 40.57 -51.77 -31.35
CA ALA A 87 41.26 -53.06 -31.42
C ALA A 87 40.69 -54.20 -30.53
N SER A 88 39.70 -54.00 -29.65
CA SER A 88 39.18 -55.13 -28.85
C SER A 88 37.75 -54.97 -28.29
N GLY A 89 36.80 -55.63 -28.95
CA GLY A 89 35.86 -56.56 -28.28
C GLY A 89 34.72 -56.09 -27.38
N ASP A 90 34.58 -54.82 -26.99
CA ASP A 90 33.64 -54.43 -25.90
C ASP A 90 32.27 -53.83 -26.35
N SER A 91 31.78 -54.25 -27.52
CA SER A 91 30.54 -53.75 -28.16
C SER A 91 29.23 -54.05 -27.40
N HIS A 92 29.25 -54.91 -26.37
CA HIS A 92 28.04 -55.40 -25.71
C HIS A 92 27.44 -54.35 -24.75
N ASP A 93 28.25 -53.69 -23.93
CA ASP A 93 27.79 -52.75 -22.90
C ASP A 93 27.25 -51.44 -23.51
N LEU A 94 27.84 -50.99 -24.62
CA LEU A 94 27.34 -49.85 -25.39
C LEU A 94 25.94 -50.13 -25.98
N LYS A 95 25.70 -51.34 -26.48
CA LYS A 95 24.37 -51.73 -27.00
C LYS A 95 23.33 -51.82 -25.90
N GLU A 96 23.72 -52.20 -24.69
CA GLU A 96 22.83 -52.25 -23.54
C GLU A 96 22.45 -50.84 -23.06
N ALA A 97 23.43 -49.94 -22.90
CA ALA A 97 23.19 -48.52 -22.58
C ALA A 97 22.34 -47.81 -23.65
N GLN A 98 22.56 -48.10 -24.93
CA GLN A 98 21.72 -47.58 -26.03
C GLN A 98 20.29 -48.11 -25.97
N ARG A 99 20.07 -49.37 -25.58
CA ARG A 99 18.73 -49.95 -25.42
C ARG A 99 17.99 -49.34 -24.23
N GLU A 100 18.68 -49.09 -23.11
CA GLU A 100 18.09 -48.40 -21.96
C GLU A 100 17.71 -46.96 -22.28
N LEU A 101 18.60 -46.21 -22.95
CA LEU A 101 18.31 -44.84 -23.38
C LEU A 101 17.11 -44.80 -24.34
N LYS A 102 16.97 -45.78 -25.24
CA LYS A 102 15.81 -45.90 -26.14
C LYS A 102 14.51 -46.26 -25.41
N ARG A 103 14.57 -47.01 -24.31
CA ARG A 103 13.40 -47.31 -23.47
C ARG A 103 12.95 -46.08 -22.67
N ILE A 104 13.89 -45.38 -22.05
CA ILE A 104 13.59 -44.22 -21.18
C ILE A 104 13.11 -43.01 -22.01
N THR A 105 13.70 -42.78 -23.20
CA THR A 105 13.20 -41.76 -24.13
C THR A 105 11.77 -42.05 -24.61
N LYS A 106 11.44 -43.34 -24.84
CA LYS A 106 10.08 -43.75 -25.19
C LYS A 106 9.08 -43.53 -24.04
N THR A 107 9.49 -43.75 -22.78
CA THR A 107 8.64 -43.46 -21.61
C THR A 107 8.45 -41.96 -21.39
N ALA A 108 9.50 -41.15 -21.55
CA ALA A 108 9.40 -39.69 -21.44
C ALA A 108 8.46 -39.10 -22.51
N ALA A 109 8.54 -39.59 -23.76
CA ALA A 109 7.64 -39.19 -24.83
C ALA A 109 6.17 -39.58 -24.57
N ALA A 110 5.93 -40.73 -23.93
CA ALA A 110 4.59 -41.18 -23.56
C ALA A 110 3.98 -40.30 -22.45
N ASP A 111 4.77 -39.93 -21.44
CA ASP A 111 4.35 -39.03 -20.36
C ASP A 111 4.04 -37.61 -20.89
N ASP A 112 4.82 -37.11 -21.85
CA ASP A 112 4.56 -35.84 -22.54
C ASP A 112 3.27 -35.87 -23.36
N ALA A 113 3.01 -36.95 -24.09
CA ALA A 113 1.76 -37.14 -24.81
C ALA A 113 0.55 -37.21 -23.85
N GLN A 114 0.73 -37.80 -22.67
CA GLN A 114 -0.32 -37.88 -21.65
C GLN A 114 -0.59 -36.51 -21.00
N LEU A 115 0.44 -35.69 -20.76
CA LEU A 115 0.31 -34.31 -20.31
C LEU A 115 -0.40 -33.44 -21.35
N ALA A 116 -0.04 -33.56 -22.63
CA ALA A 116 -0.70 -32.85 -23.71
C ALA A 116 -2.19 -33.22 -23.81
N ARG A 117 -2.53 -34.52 -23.73
CA ARG A 117 -3.92 -34.99 -23.71
C ARG A 117 -4.70 -34.48 -22.49
N LYS A 118 -4.10 -34.45 -21.30
CA LYS A 118 -4.74 -33.88 -20.10
C LYS A 118 -4.96 -32.37 -20.22
N ARG A 119 -4.03 -31.62 -20.82
CA ARG A 119 -4.18 -30.18 -21.11
C ARG A 119 -5.31 -29.92 -22.11
N ILE A 120 -5.40 -30.70 -23.18
CA ILE A 120 -6.49 -30.60 -24.17
C ILE A 120 -7.82 -30.97 -23.54
N ARG A 121 -7.89 -32.04 -22.73
CA ARG A 121 -9.11 -32.44 -22.01
C ARG A 121 -9.55 -31.41 -20.98
N ALA A 122 -8.62 -30.73 -20.29
CA ALA A 122 -8.94 -29.62 -19.38
C ALA A 122 -9.48 -28.41 -20.15
N ARG A 123 -8.88 -28.08 -21.30
CA ARG A 123 -9.34 -26.98 -22.18
C ARG A 123 -10.66 -27.28 -22.89
N ALA A 124 -10.96 -28.56 -23.15
CA ALA A 124 -12.23 -29.02 -23.71
C ALA A 124 -13.35 -29.17 -22.67
N ARG A 125 -12.99 -29.27 -21.37
CA ARG A 125 -13.94 -29.28 -20.24
C ARG A 125 -14.34 -27.88 -19.77
N GLU A 126 -13.73 -26.81 -20.27
CA GLU A 126 -14.34 -25.49 -20.15
C GLU A 126 -15.64 -25.49 -20.98
N PRO A 127 -16.82 -25.34 -20.35
CA PRO A 127 -18.07 -25.27 -21.10
C PRO A 127 -18.09 -23.92 -21.82
N ARG A 128 -17.62 -23.90 -23.08
CA ARG A 128 -17.64 -22.71 -23.95
C ARG A 128 -19.04 -22.33 -24.44
N LYS A 129 -20.08 -23.12 -24.16
CA LYS A 129 -21.41 -22.94 -24.79
C LYS A 129 -22.61 -22.56 -23.89
N PRO A 130 -22.52 -22.43 -22.55
CA PRO A 130 -23.55 -21.71 -21.77
C PRO A 130 -23.11 -20.33 -21.26
N ARG A 131 -21.80 -20.02 -21.23
CA ARG A 131 -21.31 -18.73 -20.68
C ARG A 131 -21.49 -17.54 -21.61
N GLU A 132 -21.38 -17.71 -22.93
CA GLU A 132 -21.65 -16.64 -23.89
C GLU A 132 -23.13 -16.26 -23.89
N ALA A 133 -24.04 -17.24 -23.86
CA ALA A 133 -25.48 -17.00 -23.78
C ALA A 133 -25.88 -16.30 -22.47
N GLN A 134 -25.33 -16.74 -21.32
CA GLN A 134 -25.55 -16.07 -20.03
C GLN A 134 -24.93 -14.67 -20.00
N GLN A 135 -23.74 -14.45 -20.58
CA GLN A 135 -23.14 -13.12 -20.68
C GLN A 135 -23.94 -12.19 -21.60
N GLU A 136 -24.52 -12.70 -22.67
CA GLU A 136 -25.32 -11.90 -23.60
C GLU A 136 -26.68 -11.52 -22.98
N GLU A 137 -27.29 -12.41 -22.20
CA GLU A 137 -28.51 -12.13 -21.45
C GLU A 137 -28.25 -11.16 -20.28
N LEU A 138 -27.15 -11.35 -19.55
CA LEU A 138 -26.67 -10.41 -18.53
C LEU A 138 -26.30 -9.04 -19.14
N ALA A 139 -25.72 -9.00 -20.34
CA ALA A 139 -25.43 -7.75 -21.04
C ALA A 139 -26.72 -7.02 -21.46
N LYS A 140 -27.73 -7.76 -21.97
CA LYS A 140 -29.04 -7.19 -22.32
C LYS A 140 -29.77 -6.65 -21.08
N THR A 141 -29.76 -7.39 -19.97
CA THR A 141 -30.37 -6.91 -18.71
C THR A 141 -29.60 -5.70 -18.16
N MET A 142 -28.27 -5.71 -18.15
CA MET A 142 -27.46 -4.55 -17.77
C MET A 142 -27.71 -3.33 -18.67
N GLU A 143 -27.90 -3.50 -19.97
CA GLU A 143 -28.23 -2.40 -20.88
C GLU A 143 -29.62 -1.80 -20.59
N THR A 144 -30.62 -2.65 -20.30
CA THR A 144 -31.95 -2.16 -19.91
C THR A 144 -31.94 -1.44 -18.56
N VAL A 145 -31.17 -1.95 -17.59
CA VAL A 145 -30.97 -1.30 -16.28
C VAL A 145 -30.22 0.01 -16.44
N LYS A 146 -29.18 0.07 -17.28
CA LYS A 146 -28.45 1.30 -17.59
C LYS A 146 -29.35 2.35 -18.26
N LYS A 147 -30.18 1.96 -19.24
CA LYS A 147 -31.18 2.86 -19.85
C LYS A 147 -32.23 3.37 -18.84
N LYS A 148 -32.67 2.52 -17.90
CA LYS A 148 -33.57 2.94 -16.82
C LYS A 148 -32.88 3.89 -15.83
N MET A 149 -31.62 3.62 -15.50
CA MET A 149 -30.80 4.45 -14.63
C MET A 149 -30.52 5.82 -15.26
N ASP A 150 -30.12 5.87 -16.53
CA ASP A 150 -29.91 7.11 -17.29
C ASP A 150 -31.19 7.94 -17.37
N ARG A 151 -32.36 7.30 -17.63
CA ARG A 151 -33.67 7.99 -17.57
C ARG A 151 -33.98 8.53 -16.17
N SER A 152 -33.62 7.81 -15.12
CA SER A 152 -33.83 8.24 -13.73
C SER A 152 -32.89 9.38 -13.33
N ILE A 153 -31.64 9.35 -13.80
CA ILE A 153 -30.65 10.42 -13.62
C ILE A 153 -31.09 11.68 -14.37
N SER A 154 -31.55 11.56 -15.62
CA SER A 154 -32.12 12.71 -16.36
C SER A 154 -33.34 13.30 -15.65
N LYS A 155 -34.22 12.48 -15.08
CA LYS A 155 -35.38 12.95 -14.30
C LYS A 155 -34.99 13.63 -12.99
N LYS A 156 -33.94 13.16 -12.30
CA LYS A 156 -33.38 13.83 -11.11
C LYS A 156 -32.78 15.20 -11.46
N ASN A 157 -31.99 15.26 -12.54
CA ASN A 157 -31.39 16.52 -13.02
C ASN A 157 -32.43 17.56 -13.46
N ILE A 158 -33.62 17.12 -13.92
CA ILE A 158 -34.75 18.00 -14.25
C ILE A 158 -35.44 18.54 -12.99
N ARG A 159 -35.44 17.79 -11.90
CA ARG A 159 -36.05 18.18 -10.63
C ARG A 159 -35.18 19.16 -9.84
N ASP A 160 -33.86 19.14 -10.08
CA ASP A 160 -32.87 20.05 -9.48
C ASP A 160 -32.79 21.43 -10.17
N LEU A 161 -33.47 21.62 -11.32
CA LEU A 161 -33.42 22.88 -12.10
C LEU A 161 -34.28 24.02 -11.52
N GLY A 162 -35.04 23.78 -10.46
CA GLY A 162 -35.90 24.79 -9.83
C GLY A 162 -37.04 25.29 -10.74
N VAL A 163 -37.66 26.41 -10.36
CA VAL A 163 -38.70 27.04 -11.19
C VAL A 163 -38.03 27.79 -12.33
N LEU A 164 -38.14 27.28 -13.55
CA LEU A 164 -37.60 27.94 -14.74
C LEU A 164 -38.40 29.22 -15.05
N PRO A 165 -37.74 30.35 -15.36
CA PRO A 165 -38.42 31.55 -15.87
C PRO A 165 -39.20 31.23 -17.15
N GLU A 166 -40.40 31.81 -17.33
CA GLU A 166 -41.28 31.53 -18.48
C GLU A 166 -40.59 31.81 -19.84
N GLU A 167 -39.66 32.76 -19.89
CA GLU A 167 -38.83 33.07 -21.08
C GLU A 167 -37.96 31.90 -21.57
N ALA A 168 -37.63 30.95 -20.69
CA ALA A 168 -36.81 29.78 -21.04
C ALA A 168 -37.55 28.80 -21.94
N PHE A 169 -38.89 28.75 -21.86
CA PHE A 169 -39.70 27.87 -22.68
C PHE A 169 -39.85 28.40 -24.11
N GLU A 170 -39.98 29.71 -24.31
CA GLU A 170 -40.18 30.28 -25.66
C GLU A 170 -38.88 30.37 -26.47
N ARG A 171 -37.75 30.72 -25.84
CA ARG A 171 -36.48 30.99 -26.53
C ARG A 171 -35.88 29.78 -27.24
N PHE A 172 -36.10 28.57 -26.72
CA PHE A 172 -35.53 27.34 -27.28
C PHE A 172 -36.57 26.45 -27.99
N SER A 173 -37.87 26.81 -27.94
CA SER A 173 -38.93 26.01 -28.56
C SER A 173 -38.85 25.96 -30.10
N ARG A 174 -38.19 26.94 -30.73
CA ARG A 174 -38.04 27.04 -32.20
C ARG A 174 -36.71 26.46 -32.72
N MET A 175 -35.87 25.89 -31.87
CA MET A 175 -34.57 25.33 -32.27
C MET A 175 -34.65 23.82 -32.49
N GLU A 176 -34.00 23.34 -33.55
CA GLU A 176 -33.96 21.90 -33.87
C GLU A 176 -33.10 21.13 -32.83
N SER A 177 -33.51 19.90 -32.52
CA SER A 177 -32.99 19.13 -31.38
C SER A 177 -31.49 18.85 -31.45
N LYS A 178 -30.87 18.76 -32.63
CA LYS A 178 -29.41 18.65 -32.76
C LYS A 178 -28.69 19.95 -32.43
N GLN A 179 -29.27 21.10 -32.75
CA GLN A 179 -28.66 22.39 -32.42
C GLN A 179 -28.70 22.67 -30.91
N VAL A 180 -29.79 22.27 -30.24
CA VAL A 180 -29.91 22.35 -28.78
C VAL A 180 -28.89 21.44 -28.10
N ALA A 181 -28.74 20.19 -28.58
CA ALA A 181 -27.74 19.25 -28.06
C ALA A 181 -26.31 19.78 -28.19
N LYS A 182 -25.95 20.34 -29.35
CA LYS A 182 -24.61 20.91 -29.60
C LYS A 182 -24.31 22.12 -28.71
N ARG A 183 -25.33 22.93 -28.40
CA ARG A 183 -25.18 24.08 -27.52
C ARG A 183 -25.10 23.66 -26.04
N LEU A 184 -25.84 22.62 -25.66
CA LEU A 184 -25.76 22.00 -24.34
C LEU A 184 -24.38 21.36 -24.11
N GLU A 185 -23.82 20.71 -25.12
CA GLU A 185 -22.47 20.13 -25.05
C GLU A 185 -21.40 21.21 -24.84
N ARG A 186 -21.45 22.30 -25.62
CA ARG A 186 -20.57 23.47 -25.42
C ARG A 186 -20.72 24.12 -24.05
N ALA A 187 -21.96 24.26 -23.56
CA ALA A 187 -22.21 24.80 -22.23
C ALA A 187 -21.66 23.87 -21.13
N ASN A 188 -21.81 22.55 -21.29
CA ASN A 188 -21.26 21.56 -20.36
C ASN A 188 -19.73 21.47 -20.42
N GLU A 189 -19.10 21.66 -21.59
CA GLU A 189 -17.64 21.78 -21.70
C GLU A 189 -17.12 23.04 -20.99
N ALA A 190 -17.81 24.17 -21.17
CA ALA A 190 -17.49 25.39 -20.41
C ALA A 190 -17.66 25.17 -18.90
N LEU A 191 -18.71 24.46 -18.47
CA LEU A 191 -18.95 24.12 -17.06
C LEU A 191 -17.91 23.13 -16.51
N LYS A 192 -17.41 22.20 -17.33
CA LYS A 192 -16.30 21.30 -16.96
C LYS A 192 -15.01 22.07 -16.66
N ALA A 193 -14.75 23.18 -17.34
CA ALA A 193 -13.61 24.04 -17.02
C ALA A 193 -13.70 24.64 -15.60
N PHE A 194 -14.92 24.87 -15.10
CA PHE A 194 -15.16 25.33 -13.73
C PHE A 194 -15.29 24.20 -12.69
N LYS A 195 -15.18 22.92 -13.11
CA LYS A 195 -15.28 21.75 -12.20
C LYS A 195 -14.14 21.68 -11.19
N HIS A 196 -12.99 22.30 -11.50
CA HIS A 196 -11.82 22.39 -10.63
C HIS A 196 -11.71 23.72 -9.88
N VAL A 197 -12.79 24.51 -9.80
CA VAL A 197 -12.83 25.62 -8.85
C VAL A 197 -13.12 25.03 -7.47
N ASN A 198 -12.11 25.07 -6.60
CA ASN A 198 -12.23 24.65 -5.22
C ASN A 198 -13.33 25.49 -4.53
N LYS A 199 -14.49 24.87 -4.27
CA LYS A 199 -15.64 25.55 -3.64
C LYS A 199 -15.32 26.04 -2.22
N LYS A 200 -14.31 25.47 -1.57
CA LYS A 200 -13.78 25.89 -0.27
C LYS A 200 -12.65 26.93 -0.38
N ALA A 201 -12.26 27.34 -1.59
CA ALA A 201 -11.17 28.30 -1.78
C ALA A 201 -11.43 29.62 -1.06
N PHE A 202 -12.70 30.06 -1.00
CA PHE A 202 -13.06 31.29 -0.30
C PHE A 202 -12.92 31.13 1.22
N GLU A 203 -13.42 30.04 1.80
CA GLU A 203 -13.27 29.72 3.23
C GLU A 203 -11.79 29.52 3.61
N GLN A 204 -11.04 28.81 2.77
CA GLN A 204 -9.59 28.61 2.95
C GLN A 204 -8.82 29.92 2.85
N TYR A 205 -9.13 30.78 1.88
CA TYR A 205 -8.53 32.10 1.75
C TYR A 205 -8.81 32.96 2.99
N ALA A 206 -10.06 32.96 3.50
CA ALA A 206 -10.41 33.66 4.72
C ALA A 206 -9.64 33.11 5.94
N SER A 207 -9.56 31.78 6.10
CA SER A 207 -8.83 31.16 7.20
C SER A 207 -7.32 31.42 7.13
N PHE A 208 -6.73 31.35 5.93
CA PHE A 208 -5.31 31.62 5.72
C PHE A 208 -4.98 33.10 5.89
N THR A 209 -5.89 34.00 5.53
CA THR A 209 -5.72 35.44 5.75
C THR A 209 -5.74 35.75 7.26
N ALA A 210 -6.66 35.16 8.02
CA ALA A 210 -6.72 35.31 9.48
C ALA A 210 -5.49 34.72 10.18
N GLN A 211 -5.01 33.54 9.75
CA GLN A 211 -3.78 32.95 10.26
C GLN A 211 -2.55 33.83 9.95
N ARG A 212 -2.45 34.36 8.72
CA ARG A 212 -1.37 35.27 8.32
C ARG A 212 -1.37 36.54 9.17
N GLU A 213 -2.52 37.12 9.42
CA GLU A 213 -2.64 38.34 10.23
C GLU A 213 -2.23 38.08 11.69
N THR A 214 -2.66 36.95 12.25
CA THR A 214 -2.24 36.52 13.60
C THR A 214 -0.72 36.32 13.70
N LEU A 215 -0.11 35.66 12.71
CA LEU A 215 1.35 35.46 12.66
C LEU A 215 2.10 36.78 12.44
N THR A 216 1.55 37.69 11.63
CA THR A 216 2.14 39.01 11.41
C THR A 216 2.09 39.86 12.69
N LYS A 217 0.99 39.76 13.45
CA LYS A 217 0.85 40.41 14.76
C LYS A 217 1.87 39.85 15.77
N ARG A 218 1.97 38.52 15.88
CA ARG A 218 2.99 37.85 16.71
C ARG A 218 4.41 38.23 16.34
N ARG A 219 4.71 38.34 15.03
CA ARG A 219 6.03 38.79 14.56
C ARG A 219 6.33 40.22 15.00
N LYS A 220 5.36 41.13 14.90
CA LYS A 220 5.52 42.52 15.37
C LYS A 220 5.70 42.60 16.88
N GLU A 221 4.96 41.79 17.65
CA GLU A 221 5.12 41.70 19.11
C GLU A 221 6.51 41.16 19.49
N LEU A 222 6.98 40.10 18.81
CA LEU A 222 8.31 39.55 19.00
C LEU A 222 9.40 40.55 18.62
N GLU A 223 9.26 41.27 17.51
CA GLU A 223 10.21 42.29 17.06
C GLU A 223 10.23 43.50 18.02
N ALA A 224 9.08 43.92 18.55
CA ALA A 224 8.99 44.93 19.59
C ALA A 224 9.65 44.47 20.89
N SER A 225 9.41 43.22 21.29
CA SER A 225 10.07 42.63 22.46
C SER A 225 11.58 42.56 22.24
N GLN A 226 12.05 42.07 21.09
CA GLN A 226 13.48 42.00 20.75
C GLN A 226 14.13 43.38 20.69
N GLY A 227 13.41 44.41 20.22
CA GLY A 227 13.83 45.81 20.28
C GLY A 227 14.01 46.32 21.71
N ALA A 228 13.04 46.04 22.58
CA ALA A 228 13.08 46.41 24.00
C ALA A 228 14.19 45.68 24.79
N TRP A 229 14.40 44.39 24.49
CA TRP A 229 15.51 43.60 25.06
C TRP A 229 16.88 44.11 24.57
N ARG A 230 17.01 44.48 23.29
CA ARG A 230 18.25 45.08 22.76
C ARG A 230 18.54 46.44 23.37
N SER A 231 17.54 47.29 23.62
CA SER A 231 17.75 48.56 24.32
C SER A 231 18.11 48.37 25.80
N SER A 232 17.52 47.37 26.46
CA SER A 232 17.85 47.03 27.85
C SER A 232 19.26 46.41 27.98
N SER A 233 19.73 45.67 26.97
CA SER A 233 21.07 45.07 26.98
C SER A 233 22.19 46.08 26.70
N LEU A 234 21.91 47.22 26.04
CA LEU A 234 22.92 48.25 25.80
C LEU A 234 23.19 49.16 27.01
N SER A 235 22.35 49.12 28.06
CA SER A 235 22.56 49.93 29.27
C SER A 235 23.37 49.22 30.37
N SER A 236 23.73 47.94 30.19
CA SER A 236 24.30 47.12 31.26
C SER A 236 25.52 46.31 30.85
N THR A 237 26.38 46.83 29.96
CA THR A 237 27.66 46.18 29.67
C THR A 237 28.76 47.20 29.37
N SER A 238 29.09 48.01 30.37
CA SER A 238 30.37 48.72 30.45
C SER A 238 31.14 48.17 31.64
N ALA A 239 31.66 46.94 31.52
CA ALA A 239 32.74 46.41 32.36
C ALA A 239 33.16 45.02 31.87
N ARG A 240 34.49 44.86 31.73
CA ARG A 240 35.27 43.62 31.98
C ARG A 240 35.70 42.75 30.78
N THR A 241 36.89 43.11 30.29
CA THR A 241 38.11 42.27 30.22
C THR A 241 38.16 40.99 29.35
N ARG A 242 38.90 41.14 28.23
CA ARG A 242 39.92 40.26 27.61
C ARG A 242 40.01 38.79 28.05
N LEU A 243 40.00 37.86 27.08
CA LEU A 243 40.99 36.77 26.90
C LEU A 243 40.82 36.04 25.53
N SER A 244 41.84 36.23 24.69
CA SER A 244 42.49 35.36 23.68
C SER A 244 41.88 34.05 23.11
N SER A 245 42.00 33.96 21.76
CA SER A 245 42.15 32.78 20.86
C SER A 245 40.90 31.93 20.57
N GLY A 246 40.62 31.47 19.34
CA GLY A 246 41.32 31.51 18.06
C GLY A 246 40.41 31.02 16.93
N HIS A 247 40.68 31.53 15.72
CA HIS A 247 40.27 31.14 14.36
C HIS A 247 39.32 29.95 14.14
N SER A 248 38.20 30.20 13.44
CA SER A 248 37.95 29.60 12.11
C SER A 248 36.81 30.31 11.37
N SER A 249 37.22 31.09 10.37
CA SER A 249 36.59 31.34 9.06
C SER A 249 35.08 31.11 8.92
N ARG A 250 34.37 32.21 9.10
CA ARG A 250 33.02 32.52 8.63
C ARG A 250 32.98 32.48 7.09
N SER A 251 32.60 31.34 6.52
CA SER A 251 32.27 31.23 5.10
C SER A 251 30.90 31.88 4.84
N ARG A 252 30.97 32.88 3.98
CA ARG A 252 29.89 33.78 3.56
C ARG A 252 28.96 32.99 2.64
N ALA A 253 27.90 32.40 3.18
CA ALA A 253 26.82 31.86 2.37
C ALA A 253 26.18 33.02 1.61
N LYS A 254 26.27 32.97 0.28
CA LYS A 254 25.52 33.84 -0.63
C LYS A 254 24.03 33.65 -0.31
N GLU A 255 23.41 34.66 0.27
CA GLU A 255 21.98 34.89 0.14
C GLU A 255 21.69 35.14 -1.34
N GLY A 256 21.43 34.04 -2.06
CA GLY A 256 20.76 34.09 -3.35
C GLY A 256 19.33 34.56 -3.08
N ALA A 257 18.98 35.69 -3.66
CA ALA A 257 17.63 36.23 -3.70
C ALA A 257 16.63 35.11 -4.01
N GLY A 258 15.68 34.90 -3.10
CA GLY A 258 14.60 33.94 -3.28
C GLY A 258 13.70 34.41 -4.41
N GLU A 259 13.88 33.84 -5.61
CA GLU A 259 12.77 33.70 -6.54
C GLU A 259 11.72 32.83 -5.84
N GLY A 260 10.57 33.44 -5.55
CA GLY A 260 9.41 32.73 -5.05
C GLY A 260 9.06 31.62 -6.04
N VAL A 261 9.12 30.38 -5.59
CA VAL A 261 8.67 29.24 -6.39
C VAL A 261 7.15 29.37 -6.52
N GLU A 262 6.68 29.89 -7.65
CA GLU A 262 5.25 30.17 -7.87
C GLU A 262 4.41 28.90 -8.06
N ASN A 263 5.03 27.75 -8.37
CA ASN A 263 4.33 26.47 -8.52
C ASN A 263 5.17 25.29 -8.01
N TYR A 264 4.70 24.64 -6.95
CA TYR A 264 5.22 23.34 -6.51
C TYR A 264 4.52 22.22 -7.32
N THR A 265 5.26 21.52 -8.18
CA THR A 265 4.74 20.41 -8.99
C THR A 265 4.92 19.05 -8.32
N GLY A 266 5.75 18.96 -7.27
CA GLY A 266 6.00 17.72 -6.53
C GLY A 266 6.97 17.87 -5.37
N VAL A 267 7.18 16.76 -4.65
CA VAL A 267 8.11 16.67 -3.51
C VAL A 267 9.24 15.71 -3.87
N GLY A 268 10.47 16.22 -3.88
CA GLY A 268 11.69 15.41 -4.00
C GLY A 268 12.34 15.24 -2.63
N ILE A 269 12.78 14.02 -2.33
CA ILE A 269 13.51 13.73 -1.09
C ILE A 269 14.96 13.41 -1.46
N SER A 270 15.88 14.24 -0.98
CA SER A 270 17.33 14.03 -1.06
C SER A 270 17.87 13.77 0.34
N VAL A 271 18.74 12.78 0.48
CA VAL A 271 19.30 12.38 1.77
C VAL A 271 20.83 12.32 1.66
N SER A 272 21.52 12.83 2.66
CA SER A 272 22.97 12.69 2.81
C SER A 272 23.29 11.97 4.12
N PHE A 273 24.16 10.97 4.05
CA PHE A 273 24.67 10.24 5.19
C PHE A 273 26.17 10.51 5.30
N ASN A 274 26.62 11.01 6.45
CA ASN A 274 28.03 11.33 6.77
C ASN A 274 28.57 12.62 6.10
N SER A 275 28.93 13.58 6.95
CA SER A 275 29.36 14.93 6.58
C SER A 275 30.87 14.99 6.37
N LYS A 276 31.35 14.67 5.17
CA LYS A 276 32.67 15.13 4.67
C LYS A 276 32.65 15.52 3.20
N HIS A 277 31.88 14.79 2.39
CA HIS A 277 31.55 15.19 1.03
C HIS A 277 30.04 15.23 0.91
N ASP A 278 29.51 16.34 0.42
CA ASP A 278 28.09 16.66 0.30
C ASP A 278 27.44 15.85 -0.85
N GLU A 279 27.68 14.54 -0.86
CA GLU A 279 27.12 13.62 -1.84
C GLU A 279 25.67 13.32 -1.46
N GLN A 280 24.78 14.21 -1.88
CA GLN A 280 23.34 13.95 -1.83
C GLN A 280 23.04 12.75 -2.73
N GLN A 281 22.58 11.66 -2.12
CA GLN A 281 22.18 10.46 -2.85
C GLN A 281 20.67 10.47 -3.05
N ARG A 282 20.24 10.02 -4.23
CA ARG A 282 18.81 9.77 -4.49
C ARG A 282 18.36 8.54 -3.72
N ILE A 283 17.11 8.50 -3.25
CA ILE A 283 16.55 7.35 -2.51
C ILE A 283 16.83 6.02 -3.23
N GLN A 284 16.79 5.98 -4.57
CA GLN A 284 17.02 4.77 -5.35
C GLN A 284 18.40 4.13 -5.09
N GLN A 285 19.42 4.94 -4.81
CA GLN A 285 20.82 4.53 -4.61
C GLN A 285 21.11 4.06 -3.17
N LEU A 286 20.18 4.22 -2.24
CA LEU A 286 20.36 3.84 -0.83
C LEU A 286 20.22 2.32 -0.61
N SER A 287 20.92 1.80 0.40
CA SER A 287 20.76 0.41 0.87
C SER A 287 19.37 0.17 1.48
N GLY A 288 18.94 -1.09 1.60
CA GLY A 288 17.63 -1.43 2.19
C GLY A 288 17.45 -0.90 3.61
N GLY A 289 18.48 -0.99 4.45
CA GLY A 289 18.46 -0.44 5.81
C GLY A 289 18.42 1.08 5.84
N GLN A 290 19.17 1.75 4.94
CA GLN A 290 19.15 3.22 4.82
C GLN A 290 17.79 3.73 4.36
N LYS A 291 17.16 3.07 3.39
CA LYS A 291 15.79 3.39 2.93
C LYS A 291 14.79 3.28 4.08
N SER A 292 14.89 2.20 4.87
CA SER A 292 14.03 1.96 6.02
C SER A 292 14.22 3.04 7.09
N LEU A 293 15.46 3.42 7.38
CA LEU A 293 15.76 4.49 8.34
C LEU A 293 15.25 5.86 7.89
N CYS A 294 15.41 6.20 6.60
CA CYS A 294 14.84 7.43 6.03
C CYS A 294 13.31 7.46 6.14
N ALA A 295 12.66 6.34 5.84
CA ALA A 295 11.21 6.23 5.93
C ALA A 295 10.73 6.39 7.39
N LEU A 296 11.38 5.72 8.34
CA LEU A 296 11.08 5.86 9.76
C LEU A 296 11.31 7.29 10.26
N ALA A 297 12.41 7.93 9.86
CA ALA A 297 12.68 9.33 10.21
C ALA A 297 11.59 10.28 9.67
N LEU A 298 11.11 10.05 8.44
CA LEU A 298 10.02 10.82 7.87
C LEU A 298 8.69 10.57 8.60
N VAL A 299 8.38 9.31 8.93
CA VAL A 299 7.17 8.96 9.71
C VAL A 299 7.19 9.64 11.07
N PHE A 300 8.32 9.61 11.78
CA PHE A 300 8.46 10.30 13.06
C PHE A 300 8.38 11.82 12.92
N ALA A 301 8.94 12.40 11.85
CA ALA A 301 8.81 13.84 11.59
C ALA A 301 7.34 14.24 11.33
N ILE A 302 6.58 13.42 10.60
CA ILE A 302 5.15 13.63 10.38
C ILE A 302 4.39 13.52 11.70
N GLN A 303 4.69 12.49 12.52
CA GLN A 303 4.11 12.35 13.86
C GLN A 303 4.36 13.58 14.74
N GLN A 304 5.53 14.22 14.62
CA GLN A 304 5.83 15.44 15.38
C GLN A 304 4.98 16.65 14.93
N CYS A 305 4.56 16.68 13.68
CA CYS A 305 3.69 17.72 13.16
C CYS A 305 2.21 17.44 13.43
N ASP A 306 1.78 16.19 13.24
CA ASP A 306 0.39 15.72 13.33
C ASP A 306 0.35 14.33 14.00
N PRO A 307 0.26 14.27 15.35
CA PRO A 307 0.29 13.01 16.08
C PRO A 307 -1.03 12.24 15.93
N ALA A 308 -0.93 10.98 15.51
CA ALA A 308 -2.05 10.05 15.43
C ALA A 308 -2.25 9.31 16.78
N PRO A 309 -3.49 8.89 17.10
CA PRO A 309 -3.78 8.22 18.37
C PRO A 309 -3.06 6.87 18.53
N PHE A 310 -2.79 6.16 17.43
CA PHE A 310 -2.03 4.91 17.45
C PHE A 310 -1.23 4.70 16.15
N TYR A 311 -0.18 3.90 16.26
CA TYR A 311 0.74 3.51 15.20
C TYR A 311 0.94 2.00 15.21
N LEU A 312 0.81 1.37 14.05
CA LEU A 312 1.09 -0.05 13.84
C LEU A 312 2.35 -0.19 12.98
N PHE A 313 3.40 -0.79 13.54
CA PHE A 313 4.64 -1.08 12.83
C PHE A 313 4.77 -2.58 12.61
N ASP A 314 4.85 -2.98 11.34
CA ASP A 314 5.01 -4.38 10.95
C ASP A 314 6.46 -4.64 10.52
N GLU A 315 7.22 -5.38 11.33
CA GLU A 315 8.61 -5.80 11.06
C GLU A 315 9.55 -4.68 10.55
N ILE A 316 9.39 -3.46 11.05
CA ILE A 316 10.15 -2.27 10.62
C ILE A 316 11.66 -2.40 10.86
N ASP A 317 12.06 -3.34 11.70
CA ASP A 317 13.41 -3.63 12.14
C ASP A 317 14.07 -4.79 11.38
N ALA A 318 13.37 -5.42 10.42
CA ALA A 318 13.87 -6.55 9.66
C ALA A 318 15.18 -6.23 8.89
N ASN A 319 15.26 -5.02 8.32
CA ASN A 319 16.39 -4.56 7.50
C ASN A 319 17.35 -3.60 8.25
N LEU A 320 17.15 -3.42 9.56
CA LEU A 320 17.97 -2.52 10.39
C LEU A 320 19.08 -3.29 11.11
N ASP A 321 20.26 -2.67 11.17
CA ASP A 321 21.36 -3.20 11.99
C ASP A 321 21.06 -3.03 13.49
N ALA A 322 21.71 -3.82 14.35
CA ALA A 322 21.47 -3.86 15.79
C ALA A 322 21.59 -2.47 16.46
N GLN A 323 22.54 -1.65 16.00
CA GLN A 323 22.70 -0.28 16.48
C GLN A 323 21.47 0.59 16.19
N TYR A 324 20.96 0.54 14.96
CA TYR A 324 19.77 1.30 14.56
C TYR A 324 18.49 0.74 15.18
N ARG A 325 18.39 -0.58 15.35
CA ARG A 325 17.28 -1.21 16.08
C ARG A 325 17.20 -0.68 17.52
N THR A 326 18.32 -0.66 18.22
CA THR A 326 18.40 -0.14 19.59
C THR A 326 18.02 1.35 19.65
N ALA A 327 18.49 2.17 18.71
CA ALA A 327 18.17 3.58 18.66
C ALA A 327 16.66 3.83 18.43
N VAL A 328 16.04 3.09 17.50
CA VAL A 328 14.59 3.16 17.27
C VAL A 328 13.82 2.70 18.51
N ALA A 329 14.31 1.67 19.21
CA ALA A 329 13.68 1.15 20.44
C ALA A 329 13.58 2.23 21.50
N GLN A 330 14.71 2.91 21.73
CA GLN A 330 14.82 3.98 22.71
C GLN A 330 13.97 5.19 22.33
N MET A 331 13.89 5.51 21.03
CA MET A 331 13.03 6.59 20.55
C MET A 331 11.55 6.28 20.80
N LEU A 332 11.09 5.07 20.47
CA LEU A 332 9.70 4.64 20.73
C LEU A 332 9.38 4.67 22.23
N ALA A 333 10.31 4.19 23.07
CA ALA A 333 10.16 4.22 24.53
C ALA A 333 10.07 5.65 25.07
N ALA A 334 10.91 6.57 24.58
CA ALA A 334 10.92 7.96 24.99
C ALA A 334 9.62 8.68 24.61
N VAL A 335 9.10 8.44 23.40
CA VAL A 335 7.83 9.01 22.93
C VAL A 335 6.66 8.45 23.74
N SER A 336 6.65 7.14 24.02
CA SER A 336 5.64 6.51 24.89
C SER A 336 5.69 7.04 26.34
N ALA A 337 6.89 7.27 26.89
CA ALA A 337 7.06 7.81 28.24
C ALA A 337 6.60 9.28 28.37
N GLN A 338 6.79 10.10 27.35
CA GLN A 338 6.28 11.48 27.34
C GLN A 338 4.74 11.51 27.33
N GLN A 339 4.10 10.52 26.70
CA GLN A 339 2.65 10.37 26.73
C GLN A 339 2.11 10.01 28.13
N SER A 340 2.77 9.12 28.87
CA SER A 340 2.31 8.73 30.21
C SER A 340 2.39 9.87 31.22
N GLN A 341 3.37 10.77 31.07
CA GLN A 341 3.49 12.00 31.87
C GLN A 341 2.41 13.03 31.52
N ALA A 342 2.07 13.16 30.24
CA ALA A 342 0.98 14.04 29.81
C ALA A 342 -0.41 13.57 30.26
N ALA A 343 -0.66 12.26 30.23
CA ALA A 343 -1.90 11.67 30.73
C ALA A 343 -2.05 11.82 32.26
N SER A 344 -0.95 11.96 32.99
CA SER A 344 -0.93 12.19 34.44
C SER A 344 -1.17 13.67 34.83
N GLY A 345 -1.37 14.59 33.88
CA GLY A 345 -1.78 15.97 34.15
C GLY A 345 -0.71 16.88 34.76
N THR A 346 0.57 16.52 34.70
CA THR A 346 1.68 17.26 35.33
C THR A 346 2.48 18.18 34.39
N LEU A 347 2.05 18.34 33.13
CA LEU A 347 2.79 19.16 32.16
C LEU A 347 2.31 20.62 32.13
N ALA A 348 3.29 21.52 32.02
CA ALA A 348 3.08 22.96 31.90
C ALA A 348 2.35 23.33 30.60
N GLU A 349 1.46 24.32 30.67
CA GLU A 349 0.71 24.83 29.53
C GLU A 349 1.65 25.32 28.42
N GLY A 350 1.68 24.61 27.28
CA GLY A 350 2.37 25.07 26.05
C GLY A 350 3.25 24.04 25.34
N GLU A 351 3.53 22.90 25.94
CA GLU A 351 4.34 21.85 25.31
C GLU A 351 3.45 20.88 24.50
N ARG A 352 3.72 20.74 23.19
CA ARG A 352 3.01 19.76 22.35
C ARG A 352 3.40 18.36 22.81
N VAL A 353 2.48 17.71 23.49
CA VAL A 353 2.64 16.32 23.90
C VAL A 353 2.67 15.43 22.67
N MET A 354 3.80 14.79 22.43
CA MET A 354 3.87 13.62 21.54
C MET A 354 3.06 12.51 22.20
N SER A 355 1.89 12.20 21.66
CA SER A 355 1.03 11.12 22.15
C SER A 355 0.72 10.17 21.00
N GLY A 356 0.85 8.86 21.25
CA GLY A 356 0.56 7.83 20.25
C GLY A 356 0.87 6.44 20.79
N GLN A 357 -0.13 5.56 20.81
CA GLN A 357 0.07 4.17 21.18
C GLN A 357 0.83 3.42 20.07
N PHE A 358 1.93 2.76 20.40
CA PHE A 358 2.69 1.95 19.45
C PHE A 358 2.37 0.47 19.60
N ILE A 359 2.04 -0.17 18.48
CA ILE A 359 1.89 -1.62 18.36
C ILE A 359 2.92 -2.07 17.32
N CYS A 360 3.86 -2.92 17.72
CA CYS A 360 4.94 -3.38 16.85
C CYS A 360 4.95 -4.91 16.77
N THR A 361 5.10 -5.45 15.56
CA THR A 361 5.50 -6.85 15.33
C THR A 361 7.00 -6.89 15.07
N THR A 362 7.69 -7.90 15.61
CA THR A 362 9.15 -8.00 15.50
C THR A 362 9.61 -9.43 15.82
N PHE A 363 10.69 -9.84 15.16
CA PHE A 363 11.47 -11.04 15.48
C PHE A 363 12.83 -10.68 16.09
N ARG A 364 13.00 -9.45 16.59
CA ARG A 364 14.28 -8.95 17.12
C ARG A 364 14.12 -8.56 18.59
N PRO A 365 15.10 -8.89 19.45
CA PRO A 365 14.97 -8.72 20.90
C PRO A 365 14.95 -7.24 21.32
N GLU A 366 15.58 -6.34 20.57
CA GLU A 366 15.76 -4.93 20.95
C GLU A 366 14.43 -4.20 21.13
N MET A 367 13.42 -4.49 20.31
CA MET A 367 12.06 -3.95 20.44
C MET A 367 11.28 -4.54 21.62
N VAL A 368 11.49 -5.83 21.90
CA VAL A 368 10.81 -6.55 22.99
C VAL A 368 11.29 -6.03 24.35
N LEU A 369 12.57 -5.65 24.46
CA LEU A 369 13.16 -5.12 25.69
C LEU A 369 12.50 -3.83 26.18
N VAL A 370 12.04 -2.97 25.26
CA VAL A 370 11.43 -1.68 25.58
C VAL A 370 9.90 -1.74 25.68
N ALA A 371 9.27 -2.86 25.31
CA ALA A 371 7.82 -2.98 25.26
C ALA A 371 7.18 -3.08 26.65
N ASP A 372 6.10 -2.33 26.89
CA ASP A 372 5.32 -2.39 28.14
C ASP A 372 4.53 -3.70 28.28
N LYS A 373 3.98 -4.20 27.18
CA LYS A 373 3.22 -5.45 27.11
C LYS A 373 3.63 -6.24 25.88
N THR A 374 3.75 -7.55 26.04
CA THR A 374 4.14 -8.47 24.97
C THR A 374 3.03 -9.49 24.71
N TYR A 375 2.69 -9.68 23.44
CA TYR A 375 1.68 -10.65 23.01
C TYR A 375 2.33 -11.67 22.08
N GLY A 376 2.17 -12.95 22.40
CA GLY A 376 2.66 -14.06 21.60
C GLY A 376 1.55 -14.57 20.69
N VAL A 377 1.85 -14.75 19.40
CA VAL A 377 0.96 -15.41 18.44
C VAL A 377 1.38 -16.85 18.29
N MET A 378 0.52 -17.77 18.72
CA MET A 378 0.77 -19.22 18.66
C MET A 378 -0.11 -19.87 17.60
N PHE A 379 0.47 -20.71 16.74
CA PHE A 379 -0.26 -21.49 15.76
C PHE A 379 -0.55 -22.89 16.31
N GLY A 380 -1.81 -23.16 16.67
CA GLY A 380 -2.22 -24.45 17.22
C GLY A 380 -2.25 -25.55 16.16
N ALA A 381 -2.10 -26.80 16.60
CA ALA A 381 -2.13 -28.00 15.74
C ALA A 381 -3.39 -28.10 14.85
N ASN A 382 -4.49 -27.48 15.27
CA ASN A 382 -5.76 -27.45 14.55
C ASN A 382 -5.82 -26.38 13.43
N LYS A 383 -4.67 -25.81 13.02
CA LYS A 383 -4.57 -24.68 12.08
C LYS A 383 -5.29 -23.41 12.55
N THR A 384 -5.39 -23.22 13.86
CA THR A 384 -6.01 -22.04 14.48
C THR A 384 -4.95 -21.19 15.16
N SER A 385 -4.87 -19.91 14.82
CA SER A 385 -4.00 -18.95 15.51
C SER A 385 -4.64 -18.46 16.80
N ARG A 386 -3.87 -18.38 17.88
CA ARG A 386 -4.26 -17.80 19.17
C ARG A 386 -3.29 -16.71 19.55
N VAL A 387 -3.80 -15.67 20.21
CA VAL A 387 -3.00 -14.56 20.73
C VAL A 387 -3.13 -14.56 22.24
N GLU A 388 -2.00 -14.64 22.94
CA GLU A 388 -1.97 -14.63 24.41
C GLU A 388 -0.95 -13.61 24.91
N ALA A 389 -1.25 -12.99 26.04
CA ALA A 389 -0.29 -12.13 26.73
C ALA A 389 0.81 -13.02 27.33
N VAL A 390 2.06 -12.74 26.98
CA VAL A 390 3.23 -13.48 27.46
C VAL A 390 4.12 -12.56 28.29
N SER A 391 4.86 -13.12 29.25
CA SER A 391 5.84 -12.33 29.99
C SER A 391 6.99 -11.93 29.08
N ARG A 392 7.69 -10.83 29.42
CA ARG A 392 8.83 -10.34 28.65
C ARG A 392 9.93 -11.40 28.56
N GLU A 393 10.19 -12.16 29.63
CA GLU A 393 11.21 -13.23 29.58
C GLU A 393 10.86 -14.31 28.56
N LYS A 394 9.60 -14.77 28.53
CA LYS A 394 9.13 -15.77 27.56
C LYS A 394 9.16 -15.25 26.13
N ALA A 395 8.85 -13.97 25.93
CA ALA A 395 8.93 -13.33 24.62
C ALA A 395 10.38 -13.24 24.12
N LEU A 396 11.33 -12.88 25.01
CA LEU A 396 12.75 -12.86 24.68
C LEU A 396 13.29 -14.25 24.39
N GLU A 397 12.94 -15.25 25.20
CA GLU A 397 13.33 -16.65 24.97
C GLU A 397 12.82 -17.16 23.61
N PHE A 398 11.59 -16.81 23.23
CA PHE A 398 11.04 -17.16 21.92
C PHE A 398 11.82 -16.52 20.77
N VAL A 399 12.16 -15.23 20.90
CA VAL A 399 12.90 -14.49 19.87
C VAL A 399 14.36 -14.92 19.78
N GLU A 400 15.01 -15.21 20.91
CA GLU A 400 16.39 -15.69 20.97
C GLU A 400 16.53 -17.15 20.54
N GLY A 401 15.53 -17.98 20.85
CA GLY A 401 15.45 -19.40 20.46
C GLY A 401 15.19 -19.63 18.97
N GLN A 402 14.78 -18.58 18.23
CA GLN A 402 14.66 -18.59 16.77
C GLN A 402 15.93 -18.11 16.04
N LYS A 403 17.10 -18.14 16.69
CA LYS A 403 18.36 -18.00 15.94
C LYS A 403 18.43 -19.12 14.87
N PRO A 404 18.64 -18.76 13.59
CA PRO A 404 18.67 -19.72 12.49
C PRO A 404 19.79 -20.74 12.60
#